data_AF-A0A3P6C046-F1
#
_entry.id   AF-A0A3P6C046-F1
#
_cell.length_a   1.000
_cell.length_b   1.000
_cell.length_c   1.000
_cell.angle_alpha   90.00
_cell.angle_beta   90.00
_cell.angle_gamma   90.00
#
_symmetry.space_group_name_H-M   'P 1'
#
loop_
_entity.id
_entity.type
_entity.pdbx_description
1 polymer ?
#
loop_
_entity_poly.entity_id
_entity_poly.type
_entity_poly.pdbx_seq_one_letter_code
_entity_poly.pdbx_strand_id
1 'polypeptide(L)'
;MISTDASEVSPQHKKRSKKTNEKEASPSWSSLPDALALSCLARLTKSDHVAVSLVSKRHRSLVAAPDLCITRWLIGCTEASQYV
;
A
#
# COMPACT_ATOMS: atom_id res chain seq x y z
N MET A 1 12.98 38.26 -54.67
CA MET A 1 14.28 38.16 -53.96
C MET A 1 14.48 39.45 -53.17
N ILE A 2 14.18 39.44 -51.87
CA ILE A 2 15.00 39.93 -50.74
C ILE A 2 14.23 39.68 -49.44
N SER A 3 14.90 39.02 -48.50
CA SER A 3 14.46 38.67 -47.14
C SER A 3 14.83 39.77 -46.15
N THR A 4 14.02 39.95 -45.09
CA THR A 4 14.39 40.39 -43.71
C THR A 4 13.10 40.33 -42.87
N ASP A 5 12.84 39.38 -41.97
CA ASP A 5 13.32 39.12 -40.59
C ASP A 5 12.90 40.12 -39.48
N ALA A 6 12.49 39.52 -38.35
CA ALA A 6 12.30 40.03 -36.98
C ALA A 6 11.02 40.81 -36.60
N SER A 7 10.09 40.14 -35.91
CA SER A 7 9.78 40.32 -34.46
C SER A 7 8.46 39.59 -34.13
N GLU A 8 8.52 38.50 -33.37
CA GLU A 8 8.26 38.47 -31.92
C GLU A 8 6.76 38.58 -31.57
N VAL A 9 6.13 37.43 -31.35
CA VAL A 9 5.16 37.30 -30.25
C VAL A 9 5.10 35.85 -29.80
N SER A 10 5.69 35.58 -28.64
CA SER A 10 5.31 34.46 -27.78
C SER A 10 4.46 35.02 -26.64
N PRO A 11 3.36 34.37 -26.22
CA PRO A 11 3.54 33.50 -25.06
C PRO A 11 2.60 32.26 -25.02
N GLN A 12 3.26 31.11 -24.90
CA GLN A 12 2.94 29.97 -24.02
C GLN A 12 1.46 29.81 -23.57
N HIS A 13 0.72 28.97 -24.30
CA HIS A 13 -0.58 28.47 -23.89
C HIS A 13 -0.45 27.48 -22.73
N LYS A 14 -0.56 28.04 -21.51
CA LYS A 14 -1.07 27.46 -20.25
C LYS A 14 -1.00 25.93 -20.13
N LYS A 15 0.08 25.45 -19.50
CA LYS A 15 0.08 24.15 -18.81
C LYS A 15 -1.12 24.09 -17.89
N ARG A 16 -2.02 23.14 -18.12
CA ARG A 16 -3.16 22.81 -17.25
C ARG A 16 -2.60 22.47 -15.87
N SER A 17 -2.62 23.43 -14.95
CA SER A 17 -2.35 23.22 -13.53
C SER A 17 -3.36 22.21 -13.01
N LYS A 18 -2.96 20.94 -12.96
CA LYS A 18 -3.66 19.92 -12.17
C LYS A 18 -3.52 20.40 -10.74
N LYS A 19 -4.58 21.03 -10.23
CA LYS A 19 -4.70 21.39 -8.81
C LYS A 19 -4.67 20.07 -8.05
N THR A 20 -3.47 19.65 -7.64
CA THR A 20 -3.28 18.61 -6.63
C THR A 20 -3.92 19.18 -5.37
N ASN A 21 -5.17 18.82 -5.18
CA ASN A 21 -5.84 18.95 -3.91
C ASN A 21 -5.02 18.05 -2.99
N GLU A 22 -4.18 18.66 -2.15
CA GLU A 22 -3.40 17.99 -1.12
C GLU A 22 -4.40 17.44 -0.11
N LYS A 23 -5.09 16.36 -0.49
CA LYS A 23 -5.83 15.53 0.44
C LYS A 23 -4.76 14.91 1.32
N GLU A 24 -4.62 15.45 2.53
CA GLU A 24 -4.12 14.75 3.71
C GLU A 24 -4.30 13.24 3.49
N ALA A 25 -3.23 12.56 3.11
CA ALA A 25 -3.30 11.17 2.71
C ALA A 25 -3.52 10.37 3.99
N SER A 26 -4.72 9.84 4.16
CA SER A 26 -5.00 8.96 5.30
C SER A 26 -3.98 7.82 5.28
N PRO A 27 -3.41 7.46 6.45
CA PRO A 27 -2.42 6.40 6.52
C PRO A 27 -3.01 5.12 5.92
N SER A 28 -2.31 4.58 4.93
CA SER A 28 -2.73 3.36 4.25
C SER A 28 -2.14 2.14 4.96
N TRP A 29 -2.90 1.04 5.00
CA TRP A 29 -2.36 -0.26 5.41
C TRP A 29 -1.11 -0.64 4.62
N SER A 30 -1.04 -0.22 3.34
CA SER A 30 0.11 -0.48 2.48
C SER A 30 1.38 0.24 2.90
N SER A 31 1.31 1.33 3.67
CA SER A 31 2.49 2.03 4.21
C SER A 31 2.92 1.53 5.60
N LEU A 32 2.13 0.66 6.24
CA LEU A 32 2.48 0.11 7.55
C LEU A 32 3.68 -0.86 7.43
N PRO A 33 4.61 -0.92 8.39
CA PRO A 33 5.63 -1.97 8.44
C PRO A 33 5.03 -3.38 8.58
N ASP A 34 5.66 -4.37 7.94
CA ASP A 34 5.20 -5.76 7.96
C ASP A 34 5.12 -6.34 9.38
N ALA A 35 6.08 -6.03 10.25
CA ALA A 35 6.07 -6.50 11.65
C ALA A 35 4.81 -6.05 12.42
N LEU A 36 4.37 -4.80 12.22
CA LEU A 36 3.15 -4.28 12.86
C LEU A 36 1.90 -4.90 12.24
N ALA A 37 1.88 -5.06 10.92
CA ALA A 37 0.79 -5.76 10.24
C ALA A 37 0.66 -7.19 10.76
N LEU A 38 1.77 -7.94 10.88
CA LEU A 38 1.80 -9.30 11.41
C LEU A 38 1.31 -9.38 12.86
N SER A 39 1.67 -8.41 13.72
CA SER A 39 1.12 -8.33 15.07
C SER A 39 -0.41 -8.19 15.07
N CYS A 40 -0.96 -7.35 14.18
CA CYS A 40 -2.40 -7.23 14.01
C CYS A 40 -3.03 -8.52 13.48
N LEU A 41 -2.46 -9.12 12.44
CA LEU A 41 -2.91 -10.39 11.88
C LEU A 41 -2.83 -11.54 12.89
N ALA A 42 -1.82 -11.59 13.75
CA ALA A 42 -1.66 -12.67 14.73
C ALA A 42 -2.83 -12.76 15.73
N ARG A 43 -3.53 -11.64 15.97
CA ARG A 43 -4.73 -11.59 16.83
C ARG A 43 -6.03 -11.96 16.10
N LEU A 44 -5.99 -12.13 14.79
CA LEU A 44 -7.16 -12.47 13.99
C LEU A 44 -7.44 -13.98 13.98
N THR A 45 -8.69 -14.33 13.74
CA THR A 45 -9.11 -15.74 13.58
C THR A 45 -8.73 -16.26 12.20
N LYS A 46 -8.66 -17.59 12.02
CA LYS A 46 -8.31 -18.18 10.71
C LYS A 46 -9.25 -17.75 9.57
N SER A 47 -10.55 -17.57 9.85
CA SER A 47 -11.51 -17.07 8.86
C SER A 47 -11.14 -15.68 8.36
N ASP A 48 -10.68 -14.80 9.25
CA ASP A 48 -10.29 -13.44 8.89
C ASP A 48 -9.02 -13.43 8.04
N HIS A 49 -8.09 -14.36 8.29
CA HIS A 49 -6.87 -14.49 7.47
C HIS A 49 -7.21 -14.81 6.00
N VAL A 50 -8.22 -15.65 5.77
CA VAL A 50 -8.69 -15.96 4.41
C VAL A 50 -9.22 -14.69 3.74
N ALA A 51 -10.06 -13.92 4.44
CA ALA A 51 -10.61 -12.68 3.92
C ALA A 51 -9.50 -11.64 3.64
N VAL A 52 -8.58 -11.45 4.58
CA VAL A 52 -7.47 -10.48 4.48
C VAL A 52 -6.52 -10.84 3.34
N SER A 53 -6.24 -12.12 3.13
CA SER A 53 -5.41 -12.61 2.02
C SER A 53 -5.93 -12.17 0.64
N LEU A 54 -7.25 -12.02 0.49
CA LEU A 54 -7.88 -11.60 -0.77
C LEU A 54 -7.76 -10.09 -1.05
N VAL A 55 -7.45 -9.27 -0.05
CA VAL A 55 -7.43 -7.81 -0.18
C VAL A 55 -6.29 -7.35 -1.09
N SER A 56 -5.10 -7.93 -0.95
CA SER A 56 -3.98 -7.62 -1.84
C SER A 56 -2.88 -8.69 -1.81
N LYS A 57 -1.98 -8.64 -2.79
CA LYS A 57 -0.78 -9.51 -2.85
C LYS A 57 0.07 -9.43 -1.58
N ARG A 58 0.20 -8.23 -1.00
CA ARG A 58 0.97 -8.03 0.24
C ARG A 58 0.31 -8.75 1.41
N HIS A 59 -1.00 -8.62 1.56
CA HIS A 59 -1.73 -9.31 2.62
C HIS A 59 -1.64 -10.84 2.46
N ARG A 60 -1.79 -11.37 1.25
CA ARG A 60 -1.56 -12.80 0.96
C ARG A 60 -0.17 -13.27 1.39
N SER A 61 0.86 -12.47 1.10
CA SER A 61 2.24 -12.78 1.49
C SER A 61 2.41 -12.79 3.00
N LEU A 62 1.82 -11.82 3.71
CA LEU A 62 1.89 -11.72 5.17
C LEU A 62 1.16 -12.88 5.86
N VAL A 63 -0.01 -13.26 5.34
CA VAL A 63 -0.79 -14.40 5.86
C VAL A 63 -0.02 -15.73 5.71
N ALA A 64 0.74 -15.88 4.63
CA ALA A 64 1.54 -17.07 4.36
C ALA A 64 2.94 -17.06 4.99
N ALA A 65 3.34 -15.95 5.64
CA ALA A 65 4.68 -15.81 6.20
C ALA A 65 4.86 -16.68 7.46
N PRO A 66 6.04 -17.31 7.65
CA PRO A 66 6.34 -18.04 8.88
C PRO A 66 6.34 -17.12 10.11
N ASP A 67 6.68 -15.84 9.91
CA ASP A 67 6.68 -14.81 10.95
C ASP A 67 5.31 -14.66 11.64
N LEU A 68 4.22 -14.90 10.91
CA LEU A 68 2.87 -14.86 11.49
C LEU A 68 2.66 -15.98 12.51
N CYS A 69 3.17 -17.18 12.22
CA CYS A 69 3.11 -18.32 13.11
C CYS A 69 3.94 -18.06 14.37
N ILE A 70 5.17 -17.55 14.21
CA ILE A 70 6.06 -17.18 15.32
C ILE A 70 5.40 -16.11 16.20
N THR A 71 4.80 -15.09 15.58
CA THR A 71 4.11 -14.01 16.30
C THR A 71 2.93 -14.53 17.11
N ARG A 72 2.11 -15.44 16.55
CA ARG A 72 1.02 -16.08 17.32
C ARG A 72 1.54 -16.89 18.51
N TRP A 73 2.61 -17.65 18.31
CA TRP A 73 3.22 -18.42 19.37
C TRP A 73 3.73 -17.53 20.51
N LEU A 74 4.42 -16.44 20.17
CA LEU A 74 4.96 -15.49 21.16
C LEU A 74 3.85 -14.77 21.95
N ILE A 75 2.73 -14.45 21.31
CA ILE A 75 1.59 -13.78 21.95
C ILE A 75 0.72 -14.78 22.76
N GLY A 76 0.96 -16.09 22.63
CA GLY A 76 0.18 -17.13 23.30
C GLY A 76 -1.18 -17.40 22.63
N CYS A 77 -1.38 -16.94 21.38
CA CYS A 77 -2.58 -17.23 20.61
C CYS A 77 -2.58 -18.71 20.16
N THR A 78 -3.20 -19.57 20.96
CA THR A 78 -3.21 -21.03 20.81
C THR A 78 -4.38 -21.54 19.97
N GLU A 79 -4.71 -20.85 18.88
CA GLU A 79 -5.57 -21.46 17.85
C GLU A 79 -4.77 -22.61 17.22
N ALA A 80 -5.17 -23.86 17.46
CA ALA A 80 -4.46 -25.05 17.00
C ALA A 80 -4.13 -24.94 15.51
N SER A 81 -2.87 -24.62 15.18
CA SER A 81 -2.41 -24.41 13.82
C SER A 81 -2.28 -25.77 13.13
N GLN A 82 -3.38 -26.30 12.59
CA GLN A 82 -3.30 -27.29 11.52
C GLN A 82 -2.89 -26.53 10.25
N TYR A 83 -1.59 -26.38 10.06
CA TYR A 83 -1.02 -26.02 8.77
C TYR A 83 -0.75 -27.36 8.05
N VAL A 84 -1.64 -27.73 7.14
CA VAL A 84 -1.47 -28.88 6.21
C VAL A 84 -1.08 -28.32 4.85
#